data_AF-A0AAP8LSH9-F1
#
_entry.id   AF-A0AAP8LSH9-F1
#
_cell.length_a   1.000
_cell.length_b   1.000
_cell.length_c   1.000
_cell.angle_alpha   90.00
_cell.angle_beta   90.00
_cell.angle_gamma   90.00
#
_symmetry.space_group_name_H-M   'P 1'
#
loop_
_entity.id
_entity.type
_entity.pdbx_description
1 polymer ?
#
loop_
_entity_poly.entity_id
_entity_poly.type
_entity_poly.pdbx_seq_one_letter_code
_entity_poly.pdbx_strand_id
1 'polypeptide(L)'
;MKGMNMNKFTKQCVAAFASLAMAGTLCVAGAVVANNVAFANSPSAEAAKPAPWSEAGKKLTGTITIHKKDDTSGTPVGLNGATFTIQKVSTIDSAAVPDLTKQDDWIKLASKVKELNEAAKAGNTTKVGFDDKFGTNGKMNQDTKTVGNEKGVAKFDNLAIGLYYVEETKVPTGYSPEFTPFFITVPQITREDKATANTYTYDVSVSPKNWNANGGITKDAQTSKMVGDGDTLPYVITAKVKLPLTPAMDNNKLANSNFKGFKVWDDALISAYSNLDKFGDTVSNYKVYVGEYNSSTKALKQGAVELTKAANDFSVSDSTNTPKDNTRKRILFTFQDSGLAKIANAFGTDSKVYASKDIRVQVTLNLKIKSDFGTKSVKTTLTNKYGFNPGGDSGKDTPGNDTNTVFHKFHILKYDGTDTSKKTVLSGAEFKAFADKTEAVKCAKDPSGNNCNSAMPGFAAATTAGTSTITTTGTDGKTSDYVVKTTDQNSKIYLVEVNAPKGYVRSEDVHEVNTAKASDTESLEVPIADVPTSNSIDHWFKLPKTGAYGVFIFAIAGIVLIAASVFIYTRNNRKEEDKQRA
;
A
#
# COMPACT_ATOMS: atom_id res chain seq x y z
N MET A 1 58.95 -86.24 7.07
CA MET A 1 59.40 -84.82 7.12
C MET A 1 58.86 -84.16 5.87
N LYS A 2 58.23 -82.99 5.83
CA LYS A 2 57.70 -81.96 6.75
C LYS A 2 56.81 -81.16 5.75
N GLY A 3 55.55 -80.84 5.96
CA GLY A 3 54.92 -80.24 7.13
C GLY A 3 54.01 -79.12 6.59
N MET A 4 52.71 -79.28 6.81
CA MET A 4 51.67 -78.27 7.06
C MET A 4 52.07 -76.78 6.97
N ASN A 5 51.21 -75.98 6.32
CA ASN A 5 50.61 -74.83 7.02
C ASN A 5 49.30 -74.33 6.36
N MET A 6 48.20 -74.57 7.07
CA MET A 6 46.97 -73.77 7.01
C MET A 6 47.13 -72.54 7.92
N ASN A 7 46.72 -71.36 7.47
CA ASN A 7 46.24 -70.28 8.35
C ASN A 7 45.26 -69.40 7.54
N LYS A 8 43.95 -69.59 7.68
CA LYS A 8 43.06 -68.76 8.52
C LYS A 8 43.44 -67.27 8.50
N PHE A 9 42.67 -66.45 7.77
CA PHE A 9 42.00 -65.29 8.38
C PHE A 9 40.78 -64.90 7.55
N THR A 10 39.63 -65.20 8.16
CA THR A 10 38.29 -64.72 7.87
C THR A 10 38.22 -63.18 7.99
N LYS A 11 37.28 -62.57 7.25
CA LYS A 11 36.74 -61.19 7.43
C LYS A 11 37.57 -60.03 6.85
N GLN A 12 37.24 -59.63 5.62
CA GLN A 12 37.27 -58.23 5.21
C GLN A 12 35.82 -57.77 4.95
N CYS A 13 35.13 -57.44 6.03
CA CYS A 13 34.04 -56.47 6.00
C CYS A 13 34.60 -55.13 6.51
N VAL A 14 33.82 -54.07 6.28
CA VAL A 14 33.97 -52.68 6.74
C VAL A 14 34.63 -51.78 5.68
N ALA A 15 33.88 -51.33 4.68
CA ALA A 15 32.85 -50.27 4.70
C ALA A 15 33.43 -48.93 4.23
N ALA A 16 33.24 -48.67 2.94
CA ALA A 16 33.24 -47.33 2.40
C ALA A 16 31.95 -46.62 2.87
N PHE A 17 32.01 -45.93 4.01
CA PHE A 17 31.02 -44.90 4.31
C PHE A 17 31.41 -43.67 3.50
N ALA A 18 30.73 -43.48 2.38
CA ALA A 18 30.73 -42.21 1.67
C ALA A 18 30.30 -41.14 2.68
N SER A 19 31.27 -40.35 3.15
CA SER A 19 31.02 -39.11 3.83
C SER A 19 30.26 -38.20 2.85
N LEU A 20 28.95 -38.11 2.98
CA LEU A 20 28.23 -36.92 2.54
C LEU A 20 28.61 -35.79 3.51
N ALA A 21 29.84 -35.29 3.34
CA ALA A 21 30.09 -33.89 3.58
C ALA A 21 29.11 -33.16 2.65
N MET A 22 28.30 -32.27 3.21
CA MET A 22 27.41 -31.38 2.46
C MET A 22 28.26 -30.41 1.64
N ALA A 23 28.92 -30.91 0.59
CA ALA A 23 29.56 -30.14 -0.45
C ALA A 23 28.56 -29.99 -1.59
N GLY A 24 27.59 -29.10 -1.36
CA GLY A 24 26.68 -28.61 -2.37
C GLY A 24 26.30 -27.21 -1.94
N THR A 25 27.01 -26.23 -2.47
CA THR A 25 26.63 -24.81 -2.44
C THR A 25 25.22 -24.68 -2.99
N LEU A 26 24.26 -24.73 -2.07
CA LEU A 26 22.86 -24.53 -2.30
C LEU A 26 22.48 -23.50 -1.24
N CYS A 27 22.21 -22.29 -1.67
CA CYS A 27 21.64 -21.24 -0.84
C CYS A 27 20.31 -21.75 -0.28
N VAL A 28 20.36 -22.46 0.84
CA VAL A 28 19.20 -22.87 1.62
C VAL A 28 19.23 -21.97 2.85
N ALA A 29 18.19 -21.15 3.00
CA ALA A 29 17.97 -20.21 4.11
C ALA A 29 17.68 -20.91 5.46
N GLY A 30 18.48 -21.92 5.79
CA GLY A 30 18.45 -22.65 7.05
C GLY A 30 19.76 -23.42 7.16
N ALA A 31 20.76 -22.82 7.80
CA ALA A 31 21.89 -23.60 8.29
C ALA A 31 21.33 -24.62 9.28
N VAL A 32 21.42 -25.91 8.95
CA VAL A 32 21.31 -26.98 9.94
C VAL A 32 22.60 -26.90 10.74
N VAL A 33 22.57 -26.14 11.84
CA VAL A 33 23.69 -26.09 12.77
C VAL A 33 23.56 -27.34 13.64
N ALA A 34 24.46 -28.31 13.47
CA ALA A 34 24.74 -29.24 14.54
C ALA A 34 25.20 -28.38 15.74
N ASN A 35 24.34 -28.24 16.74
CA ASN A 35 24.55 -27.33 17.84
C ASN A 35 25.84 -27.73 18.59
N ASN A 36 26.92 -26.98 18.35
CA ASN A 36 27.91 -26.67 19.37
C ASN A 36 27.73 -25.19 19.73
N VAL A 37 26.58 -24.83 20.30
CA VAL A 37 26.45 -23.54 20.98
C VAL A 37 27.24 -23.62 22.27
N ALA A 38 28.46 -23.06 22.23
CA ALA A 38 29.25 -22.79 23.41
C ALA A 38 28.59 -21.67 24.23
N PHE A 39 27.61 -22.04 25.07
CA PHE A 39 27.35 -21.26 26.28
C PHE A 39 28.29 -21.80 27.36
N ALA A 40 29.26 -20.97 27.74
CA ALA A 40 30.15 -21.24 28.85
C ALA A 40 29.34 -21.38 30.15
N ASN A 41 29.20 -22.63 30.61
CA ASN A 41 29.53 -23.11 31.96
C ASN A 41 29.05 -24.57 32.10
N SER A 42 29.99 -25.52 32.04
CA SER A 42 29.74 -26.96 32.29
C SER A 42 29.23 -27.18 33.73
N PRO A 43 28.46 -28.27 33.98
CA PRO A 43 29.10 -29.58 34.18
C PRO A 43 28.41 -30.75 33.44
N SER A 44 29.24 -31.72 33.06
CA SER A 44 28.97 -33.00 32.37
C SER A 44 28.92 -32.93 30.84
N ALA A 45 29.92 -33.55 30.21
CA ALA A 45 29.82 -33.95 28.82
C ALA A 45 28.68 -34.97 28.73
N GLU A 46 27.57 -34.60 28.09
CA GLU A 46 26.51 -35.56 27.78
C GLU A 46 27.13 -36.78 27.08
N ALA A 47 26.85 -37.97 27.60
CA ALA A 47 27.35 -39.20 27.02
C ALA A 47 26.92 -39.27 25.54
N ALA A 48 27.87 -39.60 24.65
CA ALA A 48 27.59 -39.73 23.22
C ALA A 48 26.38 -40.65 23.00
N LYS A 49 25.37 -40.16 22.27
CA LYS A 49 24.16 -40.95 22.01
C LYS A 49 24.52 -42.15 21.11
N PRO A 50 23.92 -43.32 21.36
CA PRO A 50 24.21 -44.52 20.58
C PRO A 50 23.60 -44.44 19.16
N ALA A 51 24.20 -45.17 18.23
CA ALA A 51 23.73 -45.26 16.84
C ALA A 51 22.27 -45.76 16.78
N PRO A 52 21.45 -45.29 15.81
CA PRO A 52 20.03 -45.64 15.74
C PRO A 52 19.77 -47.13 15.47
N TRP A 53 20.77 -47.86 14.98
CA TRP A 53 20.71 -49.31 14.79
C TRP A 53 21.22 -50.15 15.95
N SER A 54 21.70 -49.53 17.02
CA SER A 54 22.05 -50.25 18.25
C SER A 54 20.80 -50.58 19.09
N GLU A 55 20.88 -51.59 19.95
CA GLU A 55 19.77 -51.97 20.84
C GLU A 55 19.33 -50.85 21.78
N ALA A 56 20.26 -49.99 22.21
CA ALA A 56 19.95 -48.81 23.00
C ALA A 56 19.34 -47.70 22.12
N GLY A 57 19.92 -47.44 20.94
CA GLY A 57 19.49 -46.37 20.04
C GLY A 57 18.09 -46.57 19.47
N LYS A 58 17.72 -47.82 19.13
CA LYS A 58 16.37 -48.18 18.65
C LYS A 58 15.23 -47.74 19.57
N LYS A 59 15.52 -47.57 20.86
CA LYS A 59 14.55 -47.20 21.90
C LYS A 59 14.48 -45.69 22.12
N LEU A 60 15.39 -44.92 21.52
CA LEU A 60 15.45 -43.48 21.70
C LEU A 60 14.41 -42.80 20.82
N THR A 61 13.76 -41.81 21.42
CA THR A 61 13.01 -40.77 20.72
C THR A 61 13.85 -39.51 20.64
N GLY A 62 13.51 -38.64 19.70
CA GLY A 62 14.17 -37.35 19.53
C GLY A 62 13.19 -36.19 19.52
N THR A 63 13.74 -35.03 19.19
CA THR A 63 13.01 -33.78 19.09
C THR A 63 13.42 -33.03 17.82
N ILE A 64 12.53 -32.18 17.32
CA ILE A 64 12.86 -31.16 16.32
C ILE A 64 12.56 -29.81 16.98
N THR A 65 13.60 -28.99 17.15
CA THR A 65 13.49 -27.63 17.69
C THR A 65 13.75 -26.63 16.58
N ILE A 66 12.80 -25.73 16.37
CA ILE A 66 12.86 -24.66 15.38
C ILE A 66 13.14 -23.36 16.12
N HIS A 67 14.23 -22.70 15.74
CA HIS A 67 14.63 -21.38 16.22
C HIS A 67 14.37 -20.36 15.11
N LYS A 68 13.13 -19.88 15.01
CA LYS A 68 12.70 -18.96 13.96
C LYS A 68 13.25 -17.56 14.23
N LYS A 69 13.97 -17.02 13.25
CA LYS A 69 14.61 -15.70 13.33
C LYS A 69 14.21 -14.81 12.16
N ASP A 70 14.44 -13.50 12.28
CA ASP A 70 14.37 -12.60 11.14
C ASP A 70 15.60 -12.70 10.24
N ASP A 71 15.44 -12.20 9.01
CA ASP A 71 16.51 -12.10 8.01
C ASP A 71 17.22 -10.74 8.02
N THR A 72 17.30 -10.10 9.19
CA THR A 72 17.94 -8.78 9.31
C THR A 72 19.47 -8.91 9.33
N SER A 73 20.18 -8.05 8.60
CA SER A 73 21.64 -7.93 8.71
C SER A 73 22.03 -7.48 10.13
N GLY A 74 22.75 -8.33 10.87
CA GLY A 74 23.14 -8.07 12.26
C GLY A 74 22.80 -9.24 13.19
N THR A 75 22.42 -8.96 14.44
CA THR A 75 21.97 -9.96 15.41
C THR A 75 20.53 -10.38 15.08
N PRO A 76 20.29 -11.61 14.61
CA PRO A 76 18.94 -12.01 14.22
C PRO A 76 18.00 -12.07 15.42
N VAL A 77 16.81 -11.50 15.27
CA VAL A 77 15.77 -11.44 16.31
C VAL A 77 14.87 -12.66 16.20
N GLY A 78 14.59 -13.31 17.32
CA GLY A 78 13.66 -14.43 17.38
C GLY A 78 12.21 -14.00 17.11
N LEU A 79 11.47 -14.79 16.31
CA LEU A 79 10.12 -14.45 15.84
C LEU A 79 9.05 -15.36 16.46
N ASN A 80 8.24 -14.81 17.36
CA ASN A 80 7.04 -15.49 17.87
C ASN A 80 5.86 -15.38 16.90
N GLY A 81 4.92 -16.32 16.98
CA GLY A 81 3.65 -16.28 16.24
C GLY A 81 3.68 -16.90 14.84
N ALA A 82 4.82 -17.43 14.40
CA ALA A 82 4.90 -18.34 13.25
C ALA A 82 4.38 -19.72 13.66
N THR A 83 3.65 -20.40 12.79
CA THR A 83 3.21 -21.80 13.00
C THR A 83 4.00 -22.72 12.10
N PHE A 84 4.60 -23.75 12.70
CA PHE A 84 5.21 -24.85 11.98
C PHE A 84 4.35 -26.10 12.07
N THR A 85 4.30 -26.83 10.97
CA THR A 85 3.69 -28.15 10.87
C THR A 85 4.78 -29.15 10.56
N ILE A 86 4.75 -30.30 11.24
CA ILE A 86 5.56 -31.46 10.86
C ILE A 86 4.68 -32.66 10.55
N GLN A 87 5.14 -33.45 9.58
CA GLN A 87 4.51 -34.70 9.16
C GLN A 87 5.57 -35.80 9.08
N LYS A 88 5.27 -36.99 9.61
CA LYS A 88 6.14 -38.14 9.46
C LYS A 88 5.91 -38.77 8.09
N VAL A 89 6.98 -39.00 7.35
CA VAL A 89 6.93 -39.63 6.03
C VAL A 89 6.75 -41.14 6.23
N SER A 90 5.76 -41.73 5.55
CA SER A 90 5.46 -43.17 5.57
C SER A 90 5.93 -43.88 4.31
N THR A 91 5.89 -43.21 3.16
CA THR A 91 6.34 -43.77 1.87
C THR A 91 7.14 -42.77 1.04
N ILE A 92 8.04 -43.28 0.19
CA ILE A 92 8.76 -42.56 -0.86
C ILE A 92 8.55 -43.36 -2.16
N ASP A 93 8.05 -42.72 -3.21
CA ASP A 93 7.68 -43.36 -4.48
C ASP A 93 6.76 -44.58 -4.29
N SER A 94 5.78 -44.49 -3.38
CA SER A 94 4.86 -45.55 -2.98
C SER A 94 5.48 -46.74 -2.22
N ALA A 95 6.80 -46.78 -2.03
CA ALA A 95 7.47 -47.76 -1.18
C ALA A 95 7.58 -47.25 0.26
N ALA A 96 7.56 -48.14 1.25
CA ALA A 96 7.78 -47.76 2.64
C ALA A 96 9.12 -47.02 2.81
N VAL A 97 9.15 -45.99 3.67
CA VAL A 97 10.41 -45.31 4.03
C VAL A 97 11.42 -46.34 4.56
N PRO A 98 12.71 -46.27 4.15
CA PRO A 98 13.74 -47.16 4.67
C PRO A 98 13.78 -47.15 6.21
N ASP A 99 13.98 -48.31 6.82
CA ASP A 99 13.99 -48.46 8.27
C ASP A 99 15.27 -47.85 8.85
N LEU A 100 15.17 -46.63 9.37
CA LEU A 100 16.32 -45.87 9.88
C LEU A 100 16.91 -46.45 11.18
N THR A 101 16.36 -47.55 11.70
CA THR A 101 16.99 -48.39 12.72
C THR A 101 17.93 -49.46 12.15
N LYS A 102 18.16 -49.46 10.82
CA LYS A 102 19.11 -50.35 10.13
C LYS A 102 20.10 -49.53 9.34
N GLN A 103 21.39 -49.83 9.51
CA GLN A 103 22.47 -49.07 8.89
C GLN A 103 22.40 -49.08 7.34
N ASP A 104 22.08 -50.21 6.73
CA ASP A 104 22.00 -50.34 5.27
C ASP A 104 20.87 -49.51 4.64
N ASP A 105 19.79 -49.27 5.39
CA ASP A 105 18.62 -48.53 4.92
C ASP A 105 18.88 -47.02 4.85
N TRP A 106 19.88 -46.52 5.59
CA TRP A 106 20.35 -45.14 5.43
C TRP A 106 20.95 -44.88 4.04
N ILE A 107 21.58 -45.88 3.41
CA ILE A 107 22.12 -45.77 2.05
C ILE A 107 20.97 -45.64 1.04
N LYS A 108 19.89 -46.40 1.25
CA LYS A 108 18.67 -46.31 0.41
C LYS A 108 18.05 -44.92 0.51
N LEU A 109 17.91 -44.38 1.71
CA LEU A 109 17.40 -43.01 1.90
C LEU A 109 18.34 -41.98 1.24
N ALA A 110 19.65 -42.10 1.44
CA ALA A 110 20.63 -41.18 0.87
C ALA A 110 20.53 -41.08 -0.66
N SER A 111 20.24 -42.19 -1.35
CA SER A 111 20.03 -42.19 -2.81
C SER A 111 18.85 -41.34 -3.29
N LYS A 112 17.90 -41.03 -2.40
CA LYS A 112 16.69 -40.24 -2.68
C LYS A 112 16.77 -38.79 -2.21
N VAL A 113 17.75 -38.43 -1.38
CA VAL A 113 17.84 -37.10 -0.73
C VAL A 113 17.86 -35.96 -1.75
N LYS A 114 18.62 -36.07 -2.84
CA LYS A 114 18.70 -35.01 -3.86
C LYS A 114 17.31 -34.72 -4.46
N GLU A 115 16.59 -35.77 -4.83
CA GLU A 115 15.26 -35.68 -5.41
C GLU A 115 14.22 -35.13 -4.42
N LEU A 116 14.26 -35.60 -3.16
CA LEU A 116 13.40 -35.09 -2.09
C LEU A 116 13.65 -33.61 -1.81
N ASN A 117 14.90 -33.17 -1.80
CA ASN A 117 15.25 -31.76 -1.57
C ASN A 117 14.72 -30.87 -2.71
N GLU A 118 14.90 -31.26 -3.97
CA GLU A 118 14.34 -30.47 -5.09
C GLU A 118 12.80 -30.45 -5.08
N ALA A 119 12.15 -31.56 -4.72
CA ALA A 119 10.70 -31.60 -4.57
C ALA A 119 10.21 -30.69 -3.43
N ALA A 120 10.87 -30.72 -2.27
CA ALA A 120 10.52 -29.88 -1.12
C ALA A 120 10.68 -28.39 -1.43
N LYS A 121 11.75 -28.00 -2.14
CA LYS A 121 11.93 -26.62 -2.61
C LYS A 121 10.78 -26.12 -3.48
N ALA A 122 10.24 -26.99 -4.32
CA ALA A 122 9.09 -26.71 -5.16
C ALA A 122 7.75 -26.74 -4.40
N GLY A 123 7.76 -27.01 -3.08
CA GLY A 123 6.55 -27.25 -2.28
C GLY A 123 5.78 -28.50 -2.72
N ASN A 124 6.45 -29.43 -3.41
CA ASN A 124 5.83 -30.61 -3.97
C ASN A 124 6.07 -31.84 -3.07
N THR A 125 4.98 -32.42 -2.57
CA THR A 125 5.00 -33.62 -1.73
C THR A 125 4.45 -34.87 -2.44
N THR A 126 4.18 -34.85 -3.74
CA THR A 126 3.53 -35.97 -4.46
C THR A 126 4.34 -37.27 -4.45
N LYS A 127 5.65 -37.20 -4.24
CA LYS A 127 6.54 -38.38 -4.15
C LYS A 127 6.56 -39.03 -2.78
N VAL A 128 5.94 -38.41 -1.78
CA VAL A 128 5.92 -38.91 -0.41
C VAL A 128 4.49 -39.13 0.08
N GLY A 129 4.29 -40.22 0.81
CA GLY A 129 3.11 -40.42 1.63
C GLY A 129 3.41 -40.05 3.08
N PHE A 130 2.39 -39.57 3.79
CA PHE A 130 2.50 -39.24 5.21
C PHE A 130 1.81 -40.29 6.07
N ASP A 131 2.28 -40.46 7.30
CA ASP A 131 1.65 -41.29 8.32
C ASP A 131 0.38 -40.57 8.83
N ASP A 132 -0.78 -41.18 8.63
CA ASP A 132 -2.09 -40.64 9.01
C ASP A 132 -2.36 -40.69 10.52
N LYS A 133 -1.64 -41.57 11.23
CA LYS A 133 -1.70 -41.72 12.69
C LYS A 133 -0.71 -40.83 13.42
N PHE A 134 0.17 -40.13 12.69
CA PHE A 134 1.13 -39.24 13.30
C PHE A 134 0.46 -37.99 13.88
N GLY A 135 0.69 -37.70 15.16
CA GLY A 135 0.09 -36.55 15.83
C GLY A 135 -1.45 -36.57 15.77
N THR A 136 -2.04 -35.45 15.39
CA THR A 136 -3.50 -35.32 15.17
C THR A 136 -3.75 -35.16 13.67
N ASN A 137 -4.51 -36.09 13.09
CA ASN A 137 -4.82 -36.11 11.65
C ASN A 137 -3.57 -36.09 10.75
N GLY A 138 -2.56 -36.89 11.11
CA GLY A 138 -1.30 -37.03 10.36
C GLY A 138 -0.30 -35.87 10.51
N LYS A 139 -0.54 -34.95 11.45
CA LYS A 139 0.23 -33.70 11.63
C LYS A 139 0.47 -33.38 13.10
N MET A 140 1.59 -32.70 13.36
CA MET A 140 1.75 -31.90 14.58
C MET A 140 1.97 -30.44 14.22
N ASN A 141 1.39 -29.53 15.00
CA ASN A 141 1.52 -28.09 14.80
C ASN A 141 2.10 -27.46 16.07
N GLN A 142 3.02 -26.52 15.90
CA GLN A 142 3.55 -25.72 17.01
C GLN A 142 3.72 -24.27 16.60
N ASP A 143 3.26 -23.38 17.47
CA ASP A 143 3.52 -21.96 17.36
C ASP A 143 4.85 -21.63 18.02
N THR A 144 5.63 -20.81 17.33
CA THR A 144 6.85 -20.21 17.87
C THR A 144 6.51 -19.26 19.01
N LYS A 145 7.20 -19.41 20.14
CA LYS A 145 6.99 -18.64 21.36
C LYS A 145 8.30 -18.36 22.07
N THR A 146 8.24 -17.53 23.10
CA THR A 146 9.39 -17.34 24.00
C THR A 146 9.55 -18.55 24.89
N VAL A 147 10.74 -19.15 24.91
CA VAL A 147 11.13 -20.26 25.79
C VAL A 147 12.38 -19.83 26.55
N GLY A 148 12.27 -19.66 27.87
CA GLY A 148 13.33 -19.03 28.66
C GLY A 148 13.62 -17.60 28.18
N ASN A 149 14.87 -17.33 27.82
CA ASN A 149 15.32 -16.02 27.28
C ASN A 149 15.32 -15.96 25.75
N GLU A 150 14.93 -17.04 25.06
CA GLU A 150 14.95 -17.12 23.61
C GLU A 150 13.55 -16.93 23.02
N LYS A 151 13.41 -16.01 22.06
CA LYS A 151 12.19 -15.83 21.26
C LYS A 151 12.24 -16.71 20.01
N GLY A 152 11.07 -17.06 19.49
CA GLY A 152 10.92 -17.74 18.21
C GLY A 152 11.13 -19.24 18.26
N VAL A 153 10.94 -19.87 19.42
CA VAL A 153 11.17 -21.31 19.60
C VAL A 153 9.87 -22.09 19.42
N ALA A 154 9.88 -23.09 18.53
CA ALA A 154 8.85 -24.13 18.43
C ALA A 154 9.53 -25.49 18.59
N LYS A 155 9.01 -26.34 19.49
CA LYS A 155 9.62 -27.63 19.81
C LYS A 155 8.61 -28.76 19.62
N PHE A 156 9.01 -29.76 18.84
CA PHE A 156 8.27 -31.00 18.62
C PHE A 156 8.97 -32.14 19.35
N ASP A 157 8.28 -32.70 20.33
CA ASP A 157 8.83 -33.71 21.24
C ASP A 157 8.37 -35.14 20.91
N ASN A 158 9.04 -36.12 21.52
CA ASN A 158 8.70 -37.53 21.47
C ASN A 158 8.61 -38.10 20.04
N LEU A 159 9.54 -37.67 19.17
CA LEU A 159 9.60 -38.12 17.80
C LEU A 159 10.29 -39.47 17.71
N ALA A 160 9.60 -40.47 17.17
CA ALA A 160 10.23 -41.74 16.84
C ALA A 160 11.33 -41.55 15.78
N ILE A 161 12.24 -42.51 15.68
CA ILE A 161 13.22 -42.54 14.60
C ILE A 161 12.48 -42.51 13.24
N GLY A 162 12.88 -41.62 12.34
CA GLY A 162 12.19 -41.46 11.06
C GLY A 162 12.58 -40.22 10.24
N LEU A 163 11.94 -40.10 9.08
CA LEU A 163 12.02 -38.95 8.18
C LEU A 163 10.77 -38.07 8.36
N TYR A 164 10.98 -36.77 8.50
CA TYR A 164 9.93 -35.78 8.75
C TYR A 164 9.97 -34.69 7.68
N TYR A 165 8.80 -34.22 7.26
CA TYR A 165 8.63 -33.02 6.44
C TYR A 165 8.23 -31.85 7.32
N VAL A 166 8.90 -30.71 7.18
CA VAL A 166 8.68 -29.50 7.97
C VAL A 166 8.16 -28.38 7.06
N GLU A 167 7.07 -27.75 7.47
CA GLU A 167 6.45 -26.62 6.77
C GLU A 167 6.14 -25.45 7.72
N GLU A 168 6.38 -24.21 7.28
CA GLU A 168 5.84 -23.01 7.94
C GLU A 168 4.45 -22.70 7.35
N THR A 169 3.40 -22.99 8.11
CA THR A 169 2.00 -22.85 7.67
C THR A 169 1.36 -21.52 8.04
N LYS A 170 2.00 -20.74 8.94
CA LYS A 170 1.60 -19.37 9.27
C LYS A 170 2.83 -18.51 9.51
N VAL A 171 2.82 -17.33 8.91
CA VAL A 171 3.89 -16.32 9.01
C VAL A 171 3.49 -15.28 10.06
N PRO A 172 4.42 -14.79 10.90
CA PRO A 172 4.15 -13.68 11.80
C PRO A 172 3.71 -12.42 11.03
N THR A 173 2.79 -11.64 11.60
CA THR A 173 2.35 -10.37 11.01
C THR A 173 3.55 -9.45 10.76
N GLY A 174 3.59 -8.84 9.57
CA GLY A 174 4.67 -7.92 9.19
C GLY A 174 5.94 -8.60 8.69
N TYR A 175 5.93 -9.92 8.50
CA TYR A 175 7.03 -10.66 7.89
C TYR A 175 6.60 -11.29 6.57
N SER A 176 7.55 -11.45 5.65
CA SER A 176 7.37 -12.25 4.44
C SER A 176 7.99 -13.64 4.68
N PRO A 177 7.30 -14.73 4.31
CA PRO A 177 7.85 -16.07 4.46
C PRO A 177 9.10 -16.24 3.59
N GLU A 178 10.21 -16.58 4.23
CA GLU A 178 11.46 -17.03 3.59
C GLU A 178 11.75 -18.46 4.01
N PHE A 179 10.68 -19.24 4.06
CA PHE A 179 10.74 -20.62 4.43
C PHE A 179 10.55 -21.49 3.19
N THR A 180 11.59 -22.24 2.90
CA THR A 180 11.57 -23.35 1.96
C THR A 180 11.29 -24.63 2.75
N PRO A 181 10.21 -25.37 2.47
CA PRO A 181 9.98 -26.66 3.09
C PRO A 181 11.14 -27.63 2.90
N PHE A 182 11.37 -28.47 3.89
CA PHE A 182 12.48 -29.40 3.88
C PHE A 182 12.15 -30.70 4.59
N PHE A 183 12.94 -31.73 4.28
CA PHE A 183 12.93 -32.99 4.98
C PHE A 183 14.06 -33.06 6.00
N ILE A 184 13.82 -33.73 7.12
CA ILE A 184 14.79 -33.90 8.20
C ILE A 184 14.67 -35.28 8.82
N THR A 185 15.80 -35.91 9.16
CA THR A 185 15.81 -37.19 9.87
C THR A 185 15.95 -36.95 11.37
N VAL A 186 15.28 -37.80 12.15
CA VAL A 186 15.54 -37.98 13.59
C VAL A 186 16.03 -39.42 13.76
N PRO A 187 17.27 -39.67 14.23
CA PRO A 187 18.32 -38.69 14.51
C PRO A 187 18.94 -38.11 13.23
N GLN A 188 19.81 -37.10 13.38
CA GLN A 188 20.80 -36.72 12.38
C GLN A 188 22.13 -37.44 12.64
N ILE A 189 22.83 -37.80 11.57
CA ILE A 189 24.15 -38.42 11.63
C ILE A 189 25.17 -37.46 11.03
N THR A 190 26.13 -37.03 11.82
CA THR A 190 27.21 -36.14 11.36
C THR A 190 28.57 -36.69 11.75
N ARG A 191 29.61 -36.20 11.07
CA ARG A 191 31.01 -36.46 11.41
C ARG A 191 31.84 -35.28 10.93
N GLU A 192 32.60 -34.68 11.82
CA GLU A 192 33.61 -33.68 11.45
C GLU A 192 34.69 -34.34 10.58
N ASP A 193 35.27 -33.60 9.63
CA ASP A 193 36.24 -34.16 8.67
C ASP A 193 37.43 -34.87 9.34
N LYS A 194 37.83 -34.40 10.52
CA LYS A 194 38.95 -34.94 11.31
C LYS A 194 38.52 -35.91 12.41
N ALA A 195 37.22 -36.15 12.60
CA ALA A 195 36.71 -37.04 13.64
C ALA A 195 36.69 -38.49 13.16
N THR A 196 37.02 -39.42 14.06
CA THR A 196 36.97 -40.87 13.81
C THR A 196 35.61 -41.49 14.15
N ALA A 197 34.81 -40.83 14.99
CA ALA A 197 33.50 -41.28 15.44
C ALA A 197 32.37 -40.40 14.86
N ASN A 198 31.23 -41.01 14.56
CA ASN A 198 30.01 -40.30 14.17
C ASN A 198 29.32 -39.73 15.41
N THR A 199 28.63 -38.61 15.22
CA THR A 199 27.69 -38.03 16.17
C THR A 199 26.27 -38.34 15.74
N TYR A 200 25.45 -38.81 16.70
CA TYR A 200 24.04 -39.12 16.50
C TYR A 200 23.18 -38.13 17.29
N THR A 201 22.56 -37.18 16.61
CA THR A 201 21.77 -36.10 17.24
C THR A 201 20.29 -36.44 17.16
N TYR A 202 19.70 -36.86 18.28
CA TYR A 202 18.25 -37.11 18.37
C TYR A 202 17.47 -35.82 18.63
N ASP A 203 18.08 -34.86 19.34
CA ASP A 203 17.53 -33.53 19.57
C ASP A 203 17.99 -32.56 18.49
N VAL A 204 17.28 -32.58 17.37
CA VAL A 204 17.66 -31.86 16.17
C VAL A 204 17.20 -30.41 16.25
N SER A 205 18.05 -29.48 15.82
CA SER A 205 17.76 -28.05 15.81
C SER A 205 17.93 -27.45 14.41
N VAL A 206 17.04 -26.53 14.06
CA VAL A 206 17.04 -25.79 12.78
C VAL A 206 16.72 -24.31 13.03
N SER A 207 17.33 -23.43 12.25
CA SER A 207 17.14 -21.97 12.38
C SER A 207 16.64 -21.33 11.07
N PRO A 208 15.40 -21.62 10.62
CA PRO A 208 14.84 -20.97 9.45
C PRO A 208 14.62 -19.47 9.70
N LYS A 209 14.64 -18.67 8.64
CA LYS A 209 14.46 -17.22 8.71
C LYS A 209 13.20 -16.74 8.00
N ASN A 210 12.68 -15.58 8.37
CA ASN A 210 11.71 -14.83 7.57
C ASN A 210 12.22 -13.42 7.32
N TRP A 211 11.96 -12.91 6.12
CA TRP A 211 12.32 -11.54 5.83
C TRP A 211 11.42 -10.57 6.59
N ASN A 212 12.06 -9.60 7.26
CA ASN A 212 11.35 -8.54 7.96
C ASN A 212 10.74 -7.57 6.94
N ALA A 213 9.44 -7.71 6.70
CA ALA A 213 8.69 -6.87 5.79
C ALA A 213 8.04 -5.67 6.51
N ASN A 214 8.32 -5.45 7.80
CA ASN A 214 7.75 -4.33 8.55
C ASN A 214 8.27 -3.02 7.98
N GLY A 215 7.34 -2.15 7.54
CA GLY A 215 7.67 -0.95 6.78
C GLY A 215 8.24 -1.22 5.39
N GLY A 216 8.26 -2.49 4.96
CA GLY A 216 8.66 -2.95 3.64
C GLY A 216 7.61 -2.66 2.56
N ILE A 217 6.37 -2.38 2.95
CA ILE A 217 5.40 -1.76 2.05
C ILE A 217 4.51 -0.77 2.81
N THR A 218 4.24 0.37 2.20
CA THR A 218 3.26 1.34 2.67
C THR A 218 2.40 1.82 1.52
N LYS A 219 1.22 2.36 1.84
CA LYS A 219 0.38 3.04 0.87
C LYS A 219 -0.21 4.29 1.50
N ASP A 220 -0.06 5.37 0.76
CA ASP A 220 -0.56 6.68 1.16
C ASP A 220 -1.67 7.13 0.20
N ALA A 221 -2.78 7.59 0.76
CA ALA A 221 -3.88 8.19 0.01
C ALA A 221 -3.66 9.70 -0.05
N GLN A 222 -3.40 10.25 -1.23
CA GLN A 222 -3.08 11.67 -1.43
C GLN A 222 -4.35 12.52 -1.45
N THR A 223 -5.12 12.48 -0.37
CA THR A 223 -6.43 13.15 -0.24
C THR A 223 -6.31 14.67 -0.38
N SER A 224 -5.14 15.27 -0.14
CA SER A 224 -4.88 16.70 -0.37
C SER A 224 -5.08 17.14 -1.84
N LYS A 225 -5.13 16.21 -2.80
CA LYS A 225 -5.24 16.50 -4.24
C LYS A 225 -6.66 16.37 -4.82
N MET A 226 -7.66 16.14 -3.98
CA MET A 226 -9.06 15.95 -4.38
C MET A 226 -10.00 16.71 -3.46
N VAL A 227 -11.28 16.80 -3.83
CA VAL A 227 -12.37 17.31 -2.98
C VAL A 227 -13.26 16.17 -2.50
N GLY A 228 -13.68 15.25 -3.37
CA GLY A 228 -14.61 14.18 -2.98
C GLY A 228 -14.87 13.11 -4.02
N ASP A 229 -16.09 12.60 -4.09
CA ASP A 229 -16.54 11.64 -5.09
C ASP A 229 -16.49 12.23 -6.51
N GLY A 230 -16.36 11.36 -7.53
CA GLY A 230 -16.13 11.80 -8.92
C GLY A 230 -14.70 12.27 -9.23
N ASP A 231 -13.92 12.67 -8.23
CA ASP A 231 -12.51 13.05 -8.39
C ASP A 231 -11.57 11.84 -8.53
N THR A 232 -10.34 12.12 -8.98
CA THR A 232 -9.24 11.16 -8.93
C THR A 232 -8.55 11.21 -7.58
N LEU A 233 -8.43 10.05 -6.91
CA LEU A 233 -7.66 9.86 -5.69
C LEU A 233 -6.32 9.17 -6.04
N PRO A 234 -5.19 9.90 -5.96
CA PRO A 234 -3.88 9.28 -6.12
C PRO A 234 -3.51 8.46 -4.88
N TYR A 235 -3.12 7.21 -5.08
CA TYR A 235 -2.47 6.38 -4.06
C TYR A 235 -0.99 6.21 -4.38
N VAL A 236 -0.11 6.29 -3.39
CA VAL A 236 1.32 6.00 -3.56
C VAL A 236 1.68 4.76 -2.76
N ILE A 237 1.87 3.64 -3.45
CA ILE A 237 2.41 2.40 -2.86
C ILE A 237 3.93 2.47 -2.88
N THR A 238 4.58 2.39 -1.73
CA THR A 238 6.04 2.40 -1.60
C THR A 238 6.49 1.01 -1.12
N ALA A 239 7.13 0.24 -2.00
CA ALA A 239 7.56 -1.13 -1.75
C ALA A 239 9.09 -1.23 -1.69
N LYS A 240 9.62 -1.78 -0.60
CA LYS A 240 11.05 -2.04 -0.40
C LYS A 240 11.49 -3.22 -1.25
N VAL A 241 12.62 -3.05 -1.92
CA VAL A 241 13.26 -4.14 -2.66
C VAL A 241 14.13 -4.94 -1.70
N LYS A 242 13.94 -6.26 -1.66
CA LYS A 242 14.78 -7.13 -0.85
C LYS A 242 16.11 -7.38 -1.57
N LEU A 243 17.20 -7.15 -0.86
CA LEU A 243 18.52 -7.64 -1.25
C LEU A 243 18.70 -9.06 -0.68
N PRO A 244 19.06 -10.07 -1.49
CA PRO A 244 19.38 -11.41 -0.98
C PRO A 244 20.58 -11.38 -0.02
N LEU A 245 20.64 -12.31 0.94
CA LEU A 245 21.79 -12.45 1.85
C LEU A 245 23.10 -12.71 1.10
N THR A 246 23.03 -13.45 -0.01
CA THR A 246 24.16 -13.74 -0.89
C THR A 246 23.78 -13.32 -2.30
N PRO A 247 23.95 -12.04 -2.65
CA PRO A 247 23.57 -11.55 -3.96
C PRO A 247 24.42 -12.19 -5.06
N ALA A 248 23.76 -12.66 -6.12
CA ALA A 248 24.42 -13.02 -7.36
C ALA A 248 25.02 -11.76 -8.01
N MET A 249 26.24 -11.89 -8.51
CA MET A 249 26.96 -10.80 -9.17
C MET A 249 27.11 -11.08 -10.66
N ASP A 250 26.98 -10.03 -11.47
CA ASP A 250 27.26 -10.02 -12.90
C ASP A 250 28.27 -8.89 -13.17
N ASN A 251 29.49 -9.25 -13.56
CA ASN A 251 30.57 -8.30 -13.86
C ASN A 251 30.76 -7.22 -12.77
N ASN A 252 30.87 -7.66 -11.50
CA ASN A 252 31.00 -6.82 -10.30
C ASN A 252 29.79 -5.92 -9.97
N LYS A 253 28.65 -6.12 -10.65
CA LYS A 253 27.37 -5.46 -10.35
C LYS A 253 26.36 -6.48 -9.82
N LEU A 254 25.32 -6.00 -9.15
CA LEU A 254 24.23 -6.88 -8.75
C LEU A 254 23.52 -7.41 -10.00
N ALA A 255 23.40 -8.73 -10.10
CA ALA A 255 22.62 -9.35 -11.15
C ALA A 255 21.13 -9.05 -10.94
N ASN A 256 20.39 -8.81 -12.04
CA ASN A 256 18.94 -8.61 -11.97
C ASN A 256 18.19 -9.88 -11.50
N SER A 257 18.81 -11.06 -11.64
CA SER A 257 18.28 -12.34 -11.16
C SER A 257 17.96 -12.33 -9.67
N ASN A 258 18.67 -11.52 -8.87
CA ASN A 258 18.43 -11.34 -7.44
C ASN A 258 17.01 -10.83 -7.12
N PHE A 259 16.36 -10.16 -8.07
CA PHE A 259 15.09 -9.46 -7.87
C PHE A 259 13.93 -10.10 -8.65
N LYS A 260 14.15 -11.28 -9.24
CA LYS A 260 13.10 -12.01 -9.95
C LYS A 260 11.88 -12.22 -9.07
N GLY A 261 10.69 -12.07 -9.65
CA GLY A 261 9.42 -12.19 -8.93
C GLY A 261 9.00 -10.92 -8.18
N PHE A 262 9.80 -9.85 -8.16
CA PHE A 262 9.37 -8.57 -7.60
C PHE A 262 8.11 -8.06 -8.32
N LYS A 263 7.05 -7.80 -7.57
CA LYS A 263 5.77 -7.30 -8.07
C LYS A 263 5.06 -6.48 -7.02
N VAL A 264 4.24 -5.53 -7.45
CA VAL A 264 3.44 -4.67 -6.58
C VAL A 264 2.00 -4.71 -7.07
N TRP A 265 1.02 -4.76 -6.17
CA TRP A 265 -0.38 -4.73 -6.58
C TRP A 265 -1.25 -3.85 -5.70
N ASP A 266 -2.37 -3.43 -6.29
CA ASP A 266 -3.50 -2.78 -5.64
C ASP A 266 -4.73 -3.67 -5.83
N ASP A 267 -5.51 -3.85 -4.77
CA ASP A 267 -6.79 -4.56 -4.79
C ASP A 267 -7.92 -3.53 -4.64
N ALA A 268 -8.29 -2.92 -5.77
CA ALA A 268 -9.21 -1.80 -5.85
C ALA A 268 -10.68 -2.26 -5.74
N LEU A 269 -11.48 -1.53 -4.96
CA LEU A 269 -12.90 -1.83 -4.76
C LEU A 269 -13.71 -1.50 -6.03
N ILE A 270 -14.35 -2.50 -6.64
CA ILE A 270 -15.06 -2.37 -7.92
C ILE A 270 -16.23 -1.38 -7.84
N SER A 271 -16.92 -1.37 -6.69
CA SER A 271 -18.06 -0.46 -6.49
C SER A 271 -17.62 1.01 -6.38
N ALA A 272 -16.37 1.30 -6.01
CA ALA A 272 -15.92 2.67 -5.72
C ALA A 272 -15.27 3.39 -6.90
N TYR A 273 -14.67 2.69 -7.87
CA TYR A 273 -13.87 3.31 -8.92
C TYR A 273 -14.41 3.08 -10.33
N SER A 274 -14.26 4.07 -11.20
CA SER A 274 -14.80 4.07 -12.57
C SER A 274 -13.77 3.70 -13.64
N ASN A 275 -12.46 3.82 -13.36
CA ASN A 275 -11.40 3.65 -14.36
C ASN A 275 -10.61 2.32 -14.20
N LEU A 276 -11.23 1.26 -13.67
CA LEU A 276 -10.54 -0.01 -13.44
C LEU A 276 -10.42 -0.88 -14.71
N ASP A 277 -11.21 -0.63 -15.74
CA ASP A 277 -11.17 -1.39 -16.99
C ASP A 277 -10.03 -0.89 -17.88
N LYS A 278 -9.12 -1.81 -18.24
CA LYS A 278 -7.88 -1.49 -18.99
C LYS A 278 -7.10 -0.34 -18.34
N PHE A 279 -7.10 -0.31 -17.01
CA PHE A 279 -6.34 0.64 -16.21
C PHE A 279 -4.87 0.72 -16.67
N GLY A 280 -4.24 -0.42 -16.94
CA GLY A 280 -2.84 -0.55 -17.37
C GLY A 280 -2.52 -0.01 -18.77
N ASP A 281 -3.53 0.27 -19.59
CA ASP A 281 -3.37 0.79 -20.96
C ASP A 281 -3.32 2.32 -21.02
N THR A 282 -3.77 3.00 -19.96
CA THR A 282 -3.77 4.46 -19.89
C THR A 282 -2.59 4.95 -19.05
N VAL A 283 -1.59 5.57 -19.67
CA VAL A 283 -0.34 5.98 -18.99
C VAL A 283 -0.58 6.99 -17.86
N SER A 284 -1.59 7.86 -17.96
CA SER A 284 -1.91 8.82 -16.89
C SER A 284 -2.47 8.15 -15.63
N ASN A 285 -2.86 6.88 -15.68
CA ASN A 285 -3.38 6.15 -14.52
C ASN A 285 -2.29 5.77 -13.52
N TYR A 286 -1.01 5.75 -13.91
CA TYR A 286 0.05 5.36 -13.00
C TYR A 286 1.38 6.04 -13.29
N LYS A 287 2.26 6.07 -12.28
CA LYS A 287 3.67 6.40 -12.43
C LYS A 287 4.51 5.49 -11.55
N VAL A 288 5.66 5.06 -12.03
CA VAL A 288 6.52 4.13 -11.30
C VAL A 288 7.96 4.65 -11.26
N TYR A 289 8.53 4.74 -10.06
CA TYR A 289 9.91 5.15 -9.84
C TYR A 289 10.64 4.17 -8.94
N VAL A 290 11.95 4.05 -9.10
CA VAL A 290 12.82 3.32 -8.19
C VAL A 290 13.95 4.23 -7.71
N GLY A 291 14.31 4.13 -6.44
CA GLY A 291 15.43 4.89 -5.90
C GLY A 291 15.69 4.57 -4.43
N GLU A 292 16.71 5.24 -3.88
CA GLU A 292 16.95 5.20 -2.45
C GLU A 292 15.87 6.00 -1.70
N TYR A 293 15.35 5.44 -0.62
CA TYR A 293 14.26 6.01 0.15
C TYR A 293 14.77 6.85 1.32
N ASN A 294 14.12 7.97 1.56
CA ASN A 294 14.29 8.78 2.75
C ASN A 294 13.10 8.55 3.67
N SER A 295 13.34 7.88 4.80
CA SER A 295 12.29 7.56 5.78
C SER A 295 11.72 8.79 6.49
N SER A 296 12.51 9.86 6.64
CA SER A 296 12.07 11.12 7.27
C SER A 296 11.08 11.88 6.40
N THR A 297 11.31 11.93 5.08
CA THR A 297 10.42 12.64 4.14
C THR A 297 9.36 11.72 3.52
N LYS A 298 9.45 10.41 3.77
CA LYS A 298 8.61 9.36 3.17
C LYS A 298 8.59 9.39 1.64
N ALA A 299 9.72 9.74 1.02
CA ALA A 299 9.85 9.89 -0.42
C ALA A 299 11.17 9.27 -0.93
N LEU A 300 11.22 8.99 -2.23
CA LEU A 300 12.49 8.66 -2.88
C LEU A 300 13.39 9.91 -2.91
N LYS A 301 14.70 9.69 -2.73
CA LYS A 301 15.72 10.73 -2.85
C LYS A 301 15.82 11.23 -4.29
N GLN A 302 16.42 12.40 -4.45
CA GLN A 302 16.75 12.94 -5.77
C GLN A 302 17.60 11.94 -6.57
N GLY A 303 17.33 11.82 -7.88
CA GLY A 303 17.97 10.82 -8.74
C GLY A 303 17.21 9.50 -8.85
N ALA A 304 16.00 9.41 -8.29
CA ALA A 304 15.09 8.30 -8.57
C ALA A 304 14.84 8.14 -10.08
N VAL A 305 14.85 6.90 -10.54
CA VAL A 305 14.77 6.54 -11.96
C VAL A 305 13.33 6.14 -12.29
N GLU A 306 12.79 6.69 -13.38
CA GLU A 306 11.48 6.30 -13.88
C GLU A 306 11.51 4.93 -14.54
N LEU A 307 10.50 4.13 -14.21
CA LEU A 307 10.20 2.86 -14.85
C LEU A 307 8.97 3.07 -15.75
N THR A 308 8.97 2.51 -16.95
CA THR A 308 7.89 2.69 -17.93
C THR A 308 7.54 1.38 -18.63
N LYS A 309 6.26 1.24 -18.99
CA LYS A 309 5.77 0.14 -19.85
C LYS A 309 6.43 0.19 -21.24
N ALA A 310 6.69 1.39 -21.78
CA ALA A 310 7.31 1.57 -23.10
C ALA A 310 8.75 1.03 -23.17
N ALA A 311 9.53 1.14 -22.08
CA ALA A 311 10.85 0.53 -21.96
C ALA A 311 10.80 -0.95 -21.50
N ASN A 312 9.61 -1.55 -21.50
CA ASN A 312 9.33 -2.89 -20.97
C ASN A 312 9.77 -3.08 -19.51
N ASP A 313 9.90 -2.02 -18.70
CA ASP A 313 10.40 -2.15 -17.33
C ASP A 313 9.45 -2.98 -16.44
N PHE A 314 8.16 -2.92 -16.74
CA PHE A 314 7.12 -3.72 -16.10
C PHE A 314 5.94 -3.94 -17.06
N SER A 315 5.10 -4.89 -16.70
CA SER A 315 3.75 -5.07 -17.25
C SER A 315 2.70 -4.74 -16.18
N VAL A 316 1.51 -4.34 -16.62
CA VAL A 316 0.36 -4.13 -15.75
C VAL A 316 -0.73 -5.09 -16.18
N SER A 317 -1.17 -5.97 -15.28
CA SER A 317 -2.32 -6.84 -15.48
C SER A 317 -3.46 -6.40 -14.57
N ASP A 318 -4.64 -6.26 -15.13
CA ASP A 318 -5.84 -5.76 -14.45
C ASP A 318 -7.10 -6.50 -14.91
N SER A 319 -6.99 -7.69 -15.51
CA SER A 319 -8.15 -8.40 -16.06
C SER A 319 -8.85 -9.33 -15.07
N THR A 320 -8.31 -9.48 -13.85
CA THR A 320 -8.76 -10.49 -12.89
C THR A 320 -9.22 -9.89 -11.58
N ASN A 321 -10.25 -10.50 -10.99
CA ASN A 321 -10.62 -10.23 -9.61
C ASN A 321 -9.48 -10.59 -8.65
N THR A 322 -9.48 -9.95 -7.49
CA THR A 322 -8.55 -10.28 -6.41
C THR A 322 -8.74 -11.76 -6.01
N PRO A 323 -7.65 -12.53 -5.80
CA PRO A 323 -7.76 -13.92 -5.37
C PRO A 323 -8.58 -14.03 -4.09
N LYS A 324 -9.66 -14.84 -4.13
CA LYS A 324 -10.61 -15.04 -3.02
C LYS A 324 -11.43 -13.80 -2.61
N ASP A 325 -11.45 -12.73 -3.41
CA ASP A 325 -12.31 -11.54 -3.21
C ASP A 325 -12.83 -11.03 -4.55
N ASN A 326 -14.09 -11.35 -4.88
CA ASN A 326 -14.73 -10.95 -6.13
C ASN A 326 -15.29 -9.52 -6.11
N THR A 327 -15.24 -8.82 -4.98
CA THR A 327 -15.67 -7.42 -4.86
C THR A 327 -14.57 -6.45 -5.29
N ARG A 328 -13.35 -6.97 -5.47
CA ARG A 328 -12.15 -6.21 -5.80
C ARG A 328 -11.51 -6.71 -7.08
N LYS A 329 -10.86 -5.77 -7.76
CA LYS A 329 -10.11 -6.00 -8.98
C LYS A 329 -8.63 -5.74 -8.69
N ARG A 330 -7.77 -6.68 -9.08
CA ARG A 330 -6.34 -6.57 -8.83
C ARG A 330 -5.66 -5.84 -9.98
N ILE A 331 -5.00 -4.72 -9.68
CA ILE A 331 -4.07 -4.03 -10.58
C ILE A 331 -2.66 -4.48 -10.17
N LEU A 332 -2.03 -5.33 -10.98
CA LEU A 332 -0.76 -5.97 -10.67
C LEU A 332 0.34 -5.48 -11.60
N PHE A 333 1.41 -4.95 -11.01
CA PHE A 333 2.64 -4.53 -11.66
C PHE A 333 3.68 -5.64 -11.52
N THR A 334 4.04 -6.29 -12.62
CA THR A 334 5.08 -7.32 -12.68
C THR A 334 6.31 -6.74 -13.37
N PHE A 335 7.44 -6.68 -12.66
CA PHE A 335 8.67 -6.08 -13.16
C PHE A 335 9.43 -7.08 -14.04
N GLN A 336 9.78 -6.64 -15.24
CA GLN A 336 10.49 -7.45 -16.23
C GLN A 336 12.00 -7.23 -16.11
N ASP A 337 12.80 -8.02 -16.83
CA ASP A 337 14.26 -8.01 -16.73
C ASP A 337 14.90 -6.62 -16.89
N SER A 338 14.36 -5.74 -17.75
CA SER A 338 14.85 -4.36 -17.91
C SER A 338 14.56 -3.50 -16.67
N GLY A 339 13.39 -3.61 -16.07
CA GLY A 339 13.05 -2.94 -14.81
C GLY A 339 13.83 -3.50 -13.63
N LEU A 340 13.99 -4.83 -13.57
CA LEU A 340 14.84 -5.48 -12.55
C LEU A 340 16.30 -5.05 -12.66
N ALA A 341 16.81 -4.80 -13.87
CA ALA A 341 18.14 -4.23 -14.07
C ALA A 341 18.24 -2.79 -13.55
N LYS A 342 17.22 -1.94 -13.75
CA LYS A 342 17.16 -0.60 -13.15
C LYS A 342 17.07 -0.64 -11.63
N ILE A 343 16.32 -1.60 -11.07
CA ILE A 343 16.26 -1.86 -9.63
C ILE A 343 17.65 -2.25 -9.10
N ALA A 344 18.34 -3.17 -9.76
CA ALA A 344 19.71 -3.55 -9.40
C ALA A 344 20.67 -2.35 -9.41
N ASN A 345 20.58 -1.51 -10.46
CA ASN A 345 21.40 -0.31 -10.59
C ASN A 345 21.12 0.75 -9.50
N ALA A 346 19.92 0.80 -8.92
CA ALA A 346 19.60 1.74 -7.84
C ALA A 346 20.41 1.45 -6.56
N PHE A 347 20.80 0.19 -6.32
CA PHE A 347 21.75 -0.14 -5.25
C PHE A 347 23.16 0.41 -5.57
N GLY A 348 23.54 0.55 -6.83
CA GLY A 348 24.80 1.16 -7.30
C GLY A 348 25.84 0.13 -7.78
N THR A 349 27.12 0.49 -7.76
CA THR A 349 28.26 -0.37 -8.16
C THR A 349 29.24 -0.76 -7.02
N ASP A 350 29.07 -0.24 -5.80
CA ASP A 350 29.91 -0.58 -4.63
C ASP A 350 29.30 -1.71 -3.77
N SER A 351 29.87 -2.91 -3.88
CA SER A 351 29.44 -4.11 -3.14
C SER A 351 29.55 -3.99 -1.62
N LYS A 352 30.30 -3.02 -1.10
CA LYS A 352 30.40 -2.76 0.35
C LYS A 352 29.26 -1.89 0.87
N VAL A 353 28.53 -1.21 -0.01
CA VAL A 353 27.55 -0.17 0.35
C VAL A 353 26.12 -0.58 0.05
N TYR A 354 25.86 -1.54 -0.85
CA TYR A 354 24.48 -1.93 -1.18
C TYR A 354 23.65 -2.37 0.03
N ALA A 355 24.28 -3.06 0.99
CA ALA A 355 23.59 -3.59 2.17
C ALA A 355 23.03 -2.49 3.09
N SER A 356 23.55 -1.26 3.02
CA SER A 356 23.06 -0.14 3.83
C SER A 356 22.00 0.71 3.14
N LYS A 357 21.75 0.50 1.83
CA LYS A 357 20.77 1.29 1.08
C LYS A 357 19.36 0.73 1.25
N ASP A 358 18.41 1.62 1.51
CA ASP A 358 16.98 1.31 1.47
C ASP A 358 16.42 1.65 0.08
N ILE A 359 16.54 0.71 -0.86
CA ILE A 359 15.99 0.89 -2.21
C ILE A 359 14.52 0.51 -2.23
N ARG A 360 13.70 1.40 -2.78
CA ARG A 360 12.26 1.21 -2.88
C ARG A 360 11.75 1.54 -4.28
N VAL A 361 10.68 0.86 -4.66
CA VAL A 361 9.85 1.17 -5.81
C VAL A 361 8.59 1.89 -5.34
N GLN A 362 8.30 3.05 -5.91
CA GLN A 362 7.06 3.78 -5.70
C GLN A 362 6.15 3.64 -6.91
N VAL A 363 4.96 3.07 -6.69
CA VAL A 363 3.88 2.98 -7.68
C VAL A 363 2.79 3.98 -7.27
N THR A 364 2.65 5.05 -8.05
CA THR A 364 1.52 5.98 -7.93
C THR A 364 0.38 5.48 -8.80
N LEU A 365 -0.84 5.44 -8.27
CA LEU A 365 -2.07 4.99 -8.91
C LEU A 365 -3.10 6.10 -8.85
N ASN A 366 -3.64 6.51 -9.99
CA ASN A 366 -4.67 7.53 -10.11
C ASN A 366 -6.03 6.84 -10.29
N LEU A 367 -6.74 6.58 -9.19
CA LEU A 367 -8.03 5.90 -9.20
C LEU A 367 -9.17 6.92 -9.18
N LYS A 368 -10.06 6.88 -10.18
CA LYS A 368 -11.19 7.81 -10.29
C LYS A 368 -12.39 7.28 -9.52
N ILE A 369 -12.74 7.97 -8.43
CA ILE A 369 -13.91 7.63 -7.60
C ILE A 369 -15.17 7.86 -8.45
N LYS A 370 -16.14 6.95 -8.36
CA LYS A 370 -17.43 7.14 -9.04
C LYS A 370 -18.19 8.31 -8.41
N SER A 371 -18.92 9.07 -9.21
CA SER A 371 -19.74 10.21 -8.76
C SER A 371 -20.99 9.80 -7.98
N ASP A 372 -21.26 8.49 -7.83
CA ASP A 372 -22.35 7.96 -7.01
C ASP A 372 -21.83 7.27 -5.74
N PHE A 373 -20.51 7.26 -5.51
CA PHE A 373 -19.90 6.59 -4.37
C PHE A 373 -20.28 7.29 -3.07
N GLY A 374 -20.77 6.51 -2.09
CA GLY A 374 -21.10 7.03 -0.76
C GLY A 374 -22.39 7.85 -0.66
N THR A 375 -23.10 8.08 -1.77
CA THR A 375 -24.34 8.89 -1.82
C THR A 375 -25.49 8.36 -0.95
N LYS A 376 -25.45 7.09 -0.57
CA LYS A 376 -26.51 6.42 0.21
C LYS A 376 -26.41 6.64 1.73
N SER A 377 -25.28 7.12 2.22
CA SER A 377 -25.01 7.28 3.65
C SER A 377 -24.44 8.67 3.93
N VAL A 378 -24.67 9.21 5.13
CA VAL A 378 -24.04 10.48 5.53
C VAL A 378 -22.53 10.31 5.63
N LYS A 379 -22.06 9.18 6.17
CA LYS A 379 -20.65 8.81 6.27
C LYS A 379 -20.35 7.56 5.47
N THR A 380 -19.24 7.56 4.74
CA THR A 380 -18.74 6.39 4.02
C THR A 380 -17.23 6.24 4.20
N THR A 381 -16.76 5.02 4.44
CA THR A 381 -15.32 4.71 4.48
C THR A 381 -14.95 3.90 3.25
N LEU A 382 -13.99 4.39 2.48
CA LEU A 382 -13.37 3.70 1.37
C LEU A 382 -12.11 2.98 1.84
N THR A 383 -12.13 1.66 1.85
CA THR A 383 -10.95 0.84 2.15
C THR A 383 -10.28 0.39 0.86
N ASN A 384 -9.01 0.75 0.69
CA ASN A 384 -8.18 0.29 -0.42
C ASN A 384 -7.07 -0.65 0.06
N LYS A 385 -6.92 -1.79 -0.63
CA LYS A 385 -5.99 -2.87 -0.26
C LYS A 385 -4.83 -2.93 -1.24
N TYR A 386 -3.71 -3.49 -0.81
CA TYR A 386 -2.49 -3.55 -1.61
C TYR A 386 -1.53 -4.61 -1.07
N GLY A 387 -0.46 -4.86 -1.82
CA GLY A 387 0.64 -5.68 -1.36
C GLY A 387 1.75 -5.74 -2.39
N PHE A 388 2.76 -6.55 -2.10
CA PHE A 388 3.89 -6.77 -2.98
C PHE A 388 4.50 -8.15 -2.77
N ASN A 389 5.29 -8.58 -3.73
CA ASN A 389 6.27 -9.62 -3.53
C ASN A 389 7.64 -8.96 -3.55
N PRO A 390 8.49 -9.16 -2.53
CA PRO A 390 9.79 -8.52 -2.45
C PRO A 390 10.83 -9.06 -3.45
N GLY A 391 10.49 -10.12 -4.20
CA GLY A 391 11.40 -10.76 -5.14
C GLY A 391 12.50 -11.61 -4.47
N GLY A 392 13.31 -12.27 -5.30
CA GLY A 392 14.35 -13.21 -4.88
C GLY A 392 13.85 -14.64 -4.72
N ASP A 393 14.78 -15.56 -4.43
CA ASP A 393 14.59 -17.03 -4.48
C ASP A 393 13.44 -17.59 -3.60
N SER A 394 12.88 -16.79 -2.70
CA SER A 394 11.82 -17.20 -1.79
C SER A 394 10.72 -16.14 -1.61
N GLY A 395 10.70 -15.07 -2.41
CA GLY A 395 9.74 -13.98 -2.24
C GLY A 395 8.31 -14.50 -2.36
N LYS A 396 7.49 -14.36 -1.30
CA LYS A 396 6.05 -14.62 -1.38
C LYS A 396 5.24 -13.34 -1.26
N ASP A 397 4.02 -13.43 -1.73
CA ASP A 397 3.05 -12.34 -1.71
C ASP A 397 2.79 -11.90 -0.28
N THR A 398 3.11 -10.65 0.00
CA THR A 398 2.99 -10.01 1.30
C THR A 398 1.94 -8.89 1.20
N PRO A 399 0.75 -9.06 1.78
CA PRO A 399 -0.26 -8.01 1.81
C PRO A 399 0.20 -6.85 2.70
N GLY A 400 -0.17 -5.63 2.32
CA GLY A 400 -0.07 -4.44 3.16
C GLY A 400 -1.25 -4.32 4.13
N ASN A 401 -1.20 -3.30 4.97
CA ASN A 401 -2.34 -2.92 5.83
C ASN A 401 -3.43 -2.23 5.00
N ASP A 402 -4.66 -2.18 5.50
CA ASP A 402 -5.74 -1.46 4.83
C ASP A 402 -5.49 0.07 4.84
N THR A 403 -5.68 0.74 3.70
CA THR A 403 -5.65 2.21 3.60
C THR A 403 -7.08 2.73 3.52
N ASN A 404 -7.50 3.52 4.51
CA ASN A 404 -8.87 4.04 4.60
C ASN A 404 -8.94 5.52 4.25
N THR A 405 -9.97 5.91 3.51
CA THR A 405 -10.34 7.29 3.21
C THR A 405 -11.78 7.50 3.65
N VAL A 406 -12.03 8.52 4.48
CA VAL A 406 -13.37 8.78 5.04
C VAL A 406 -14.00 9.95 4.30
N PHE A 407 -15.29 9.82 4.03
CA PHE A 407 -16.12 10.79 3.35
C PHE A 407 -17.39 11.09 4.13
N HIS A 408 -17.88 12.32 4.00
CA HIS A 408 -19.18 12.74 4.50
C HIS A 408 -19.98 13.50 3.45
N LYS A 409 -21.29 13.60 3.64
CA LYS A 409 -22.14 14.50 2.87
C LYS A 409 -21.95 15.94 3.30
N PHE A 410 -21.96 16.86 2.34
CA PHE A 410 -22.04 18.29 2.60
C PHE A 410 -22.85 19.01 1.52
N HIS A 411 -23.40 20.16 1.87
CA HIS A 411 -24.00 21.10 0.92
C HIS A 411 -23.72 22.55 1.33
N ILE A 412 -23.89 23.45 0.37
CA ILE A 412 -23.83 24.90 0.60
C ILE A 412 -25.26 25.38 0.90
N LEU A 413 -25.41 26.27 1.87
CA LEU A 413 -26.63 27.06 2.09
C LEU A 413 -26.32 28.52 1.70
N LYS A 414 -26.91 28.99 0.61
CA LYS A 414 -26.78 30.36 0.15
C LYS A 414 -27.89 31.24 0.72
N TYR A 415 -27.53 32.39 1.25
CA TYR A 415 -28.49 33.30 1.87
C TYR A 415 -28.14 34.79 1.70
N ASP A 416 -29.12 35.64 1.96
CA ASP A 416 -29.01 37.10 1.94
C ASP A 416 -28.22 37.62 3.16
N GLY A 417 -27.12 38.32 2.91
CA GLY A 417 -26.23 38.87 3.93
C GLY A 417 -26.75 40.10 4.67
N THR A 418 -27.90 40.67 4.28
CA THR A 418 -28.51 41.81 4.98
C THR A 418 -29.00 41.45 6.38
N ASP A 419 -29.37 40.19 6.62
CA ASP A 419 -29.76 39.67 7.93
C ASP A 419 -29.22 38.25 8.13
N THR A 420 -28.01 38.17 8.67
CA THR A 420 -27.31 36.90 8.91
C THR A 420 -27.98 36.01 9.98
N SER A 421 -28.94 36.56 10.74
CA SER A 421 -29.70 35.80 11.73
C SER A 421 -30.87 35.04 11.12
N LYS A 422 -31.53 35.61 10.11
CA LYS A 422 -32.67 34.98 9.42
C LYS A 422 -32.26 34.03 8.31
N LYS A 423 -31.11 34.28 7.66
CA LYS A 423 -30.59 33.51 6.52
C LYS A 423 -31.65 33.27 5.43
N THR A 424 -32.29 34.33 4.96
CA THR A 424 -33.23 34.25 3.83
C THR A 424 -32.52 33.63 2.63
N VAL A 425 -33.04 32.50 2.14
CA VAL A 425 -32.34 31.64 1.19
C VAL A 425 -32.28 32.22 -0.22
N LEU A 426 -31.19 31.94 -0.95
CA LEU A 426 -30.97 32.43 -2.31
C LEU A 426 -30.73 31.29 -3.31
N SER A 427 -31.52 31.29 -4.38
CA SER A 427 -31.41 30.30 -5.47
C SER A 427 -30.55 30.82 -6.63
N GLY A 428 -29.94 29.89 -7.38
CA GLY A 428 -29.20 30.20 -8.61
C GLY A 428 -27.75 30.63 -8.43
N ALA A 429 -27.17 30.54 -7.22
CA ALA A 429 -25.73 30.72 -7.02
C ALA A 429 -24.97 29.49 -7.56
N GLU A 430 -23.84 29.70 -8.23
CA GLU A 430 -23.03 28.67 -8.84
C GLU A 430 -21.64 28.60 -8.22
N PHE A 431 -21.20 27.39 -7.86
CA PHE A 431 -19.96 27.15 -7.16
C PHE A 431 -19.05 26.15 -7.86
N LYS A 432 -17.74 26.38 -7.74
CA LYS A 432 -16.68 25.40 -8.04
C LYS A 432 -15.90 25.07 -6.76
N ALA A 433 -15.38 23.85 -6.68
CA ALA A 433 -14.54 23.44 -5.56
C ALA A 433 -13.10 23.15 -6.01
N PHE A 434 -12.15 23.43 -5.13
CA PHE A 434 -10.72 23.26 -5.37
C PHE A 434 -10.06 22.57 -4.18
N ALA A 435 -9.05 21.75 -4.48
CA ALA A 435 -8.18 21.17 -3.46
C ALA A 435 -7.00 22.11 -3.10
N ASP A 436 -6.65 23.05 -3.99
CA ASP A 436 -5.56 24.02 -3.82
C ASP A 436 -6.09 25.44 -3.66
N LYS A 437 -5.65 26.14 -2.60
CA LYS A 437 -6.09 27.50 -2.27
C LYS A 437 -5.64 28.53 -3.31
N THR A 438 -4.42 28.38 -3.83
CA THR A 438 -3.84 29.32 -4.80
C THR A 438 -4.63 29.29 -6.11
N GLU A 439 -4.97 28.08 -6.56
CA GLU A 439 -5.83 27.90 -7.74
C GLU A 439 -7.24 28.44 -7.51
N ALA A 440 -7.82 28.23 -6.31
CA ALA A 440 -9.10 28.82 -5.95
C ALA A 440 -9.08 30.37 -6.01
N VAL A 441 -8.02 30.99 -5.48
CA VAL A 441 -7.85 32.47 -5.49
C VAL A 441 -7.77 33.01 -6.92
N LYS A 442 -7.13 32.30 -7.86
CA LYS A 442 -7.10 32.71 -9.27
C LYS A 442 -8.50 32.75 -9.86
N CYS A 443 -9.27 31.67 -9.68
CA CYS A 443 -10.64 31.57 -10.17
C CYS A 443 -11.59 32.57 -9.48
N ALA A 444 -11.42 32.83 -8.19
CA ALA A 444 -12.28 33.75 -7.45
C ALA A 444 -12.13 35.20 -7.93
N LYS A 445 -10.89 35.62 -8.26
CA LYS A 445 -10.61 36.94 -8.84
C LYS A 445 -11.17 37.10 -10.25
N ASP A 446 -11.03 36.06 -11.07
CA ASP A 446 -11.53 36.06 -12.45
C ASP A 446 -12.06 34.66 -12.81
N PRO A 447 -13.39 34.46 -12.79
CA PRO A 447 -14.00 33.18 -13.09
C PRO A 447 -14.02 32.87 -14.60
N SER A 448 -13.52 33.77 -15.45
CA SER A 448 -13.50 33.63 -16.91
C SER A 448 -12.27 32.85 -17.40
N GLY A 449 -12.41 32.28 -18.61
CA GLY A 449 -11.31 31.60 -19.30
C GLY A 449 -10.75 30.39 -18.53
N ASN A 450 -9.43 30.27 -18.52
CA ASN A 450 -8.71 29.09 -18.02
C ASN A 450 -8.40 29.14 -16.51
N ASN A 451 -8.73 30.24 -15.82
CA ASN A 451 -8.35 30.45 -14.41
C ASN A 451 -9.00 29.46 -13.44
N CYS A 452 -10.09 28.81 -13.86
CA CYS A 452 -10.82 27.81 -13.08
C CYS A 452 -10.57 26.36 -13.54
N ASN A 453 -9.60 26.10 -14.43
CA ASN A 453 -9.37 24.75 -14.99
C ASN A 453 -8.91 23.73 -13.95
N SER A 454 -8.36 24.20 -12.83
CA SER A 454 -7.94 23.38 -11.68
C SER A 454 -9.11 23.01 -10.75
N ALA A 455 -10.35 23.41 -11.08
CA ALA A 455 -11.53 23.02 -10.31
C ALA A 455 -11.73 21.50 -10.37
N MET A 456 -12.15 20.93 -9.24
CA MET A 456 -12.34 19.49 -9.10
C MET A 456 -13.61 19.05 -9.85
N PRO A 457 -13.48 18.14 -10.83
CA PRO A 457 -14.60 17.76 -11.69
C PRO A 457 -15.68 16.96 -10.97
N GLY A 458 -15.37 16.34 -9.83
CA GLY A 458 -16.33 15.64 -9.01
C GLY A 458 -17.44 16.55 -8.48
N PHE A 459 -17.12 17.80 -8.13
CA PHE A 459 -18.04 18.77 -7.53
C PHE A 459 -19.02 19.44 -8.53
N ALA A 460 -19.29 18.78 -9.66
CA ALA A 460 -20.19 19.28 -10.69
C ALA A 460 -21.64 18.80 -10.46
N ALA A 461 -22.62 19.67 -10.72
CA ALA A 461 -24.01 19.25 -10.82
C ALA A 461 -24.21 18.33 -12.03
N ALA A 462 -24.96 17.26 -11.82
CA ALA A 462 -25.31 16.27 -12.84
C ALA A 462 -26.30 16.85 -13.87
N THR A 463 -25.83 17.74 -14.76
CA THR A 463 -26.59 18.19 -15.93
C THR A 463 -25.72 18.19 -17.20
N THR A 464 -26.41 18.01 -18.33
CA THR A 464 -25.97 17.44 -19.61
C THR A 464 -24.76 18.12 -20.28
N ALA A 465 -23.86 17.28 -20.80
CA ALA A 465 -22.87 17.49 -21.87
C ALA A 465 -22.05 18.80 -21.90
N GLY A 466 -20.81 18.74 -21.42
CA GLY A 466 -19.70 19.42 -22.10
C GLY A 466 -18.71 20.21 -21.24
N THR A 467 -19.12 20.84 -20.14
CA THR A 467 -18.25 21.75 -19.36
C THR A 467 -18.66 21.92 -17.88
N SER A 468 -19.28 20.92 -17.25
CA SER A 468 -19.80 21.08 -15.89
C SER A 468 -18.73 20.79 -14.82
N THR A 469 -18.25 21.85 -14.15
CA THR A 469 -17.55 21.83 -12.83
C THR A 469 -18.37 22.59 -11.78
N ILE A 470 -19.63 22.88 -12.09
CA ILE A 470 -20.45 23.90 -11.42
C ILE A 470 -21.59 23.21 -10.68
N THR A 471 -21.78 23.56 -9.41
CA THR A 471 -22.94 23.17 -8.62
C THR A 471 -23.79 24.41 -8.32
N THR A 472 -25.12 24.29 -8.49
CA THR A 472 -26.06 25.41 -8.37
C THR A 472 -26.98 25.25 -7.15
N THR A 473 -27.34 26.36 -6.50
CA THR A 473 -28.31 26.34 -5.39
C THR A 473 -29.75 26.27 -5.92
N GLY A 474 -30.54 25.38 -5.32
CA GLY A 474 -31.96 25.20 -5.60
C GLY A 474 -32.84 26.28 -4.97
N THR A 475 -34.15 26.08 -5.06
CA THR A 475 -35.17 27.02 -4.53
C THR A 475 -35.16 27.13 -3.00
N ASP A 476 -34.62 26.13 -2.32
CA ASP A 476 -34.35 26.13 -0.87
C ASP A 476 -33.02 26.81 -0.50
N GLY A 477 -32.33 27.38 -1.50
CA GLY A 477 -31.00 27.98 -1.40
C GLY A 477 -29.88 26.98 -1.11
N LYS A 478 -30.14 25.68 -1.23
CA LYS A 478 -29.14 24.65 -0.97
C LYS A 478 -28.63 24.05 -2.26
N THR A 479 -27.36 23.65 -2.25
CA THR A 479 -26.87 22.71 -3.28
C THR A 479 -27.33 21.30 -2.94
N SER A 480 -27.32 20.39 -3.92
CA SER A 480 -27.45 18.97 -3.60
C SER A 480 -26.31 18.49 -2.70
N ASP A 481 -26.57 17.46 -1.90
CA ASP A 481 -25.54 16.82 -1.07
C ASP A 481 -24.43 16.24 -1.98
N TYR A 482 -23.20 16.57 -1.64
CA TYR A 482 -21.98 16.07 -2.28
C TYR A 482 -21.14 15.26 -1.28
N VAL A 483 -20.43 14.23 -1.72
CA VAL A 483 -19.65 13.34 -0.84
C VAL A 483 -18.20 13.83 -0.77
N VAL A 484 -17.89 14.65 0.23
CA VAL A 484 -16.58 15.28 0.43
C VAL A 484 -15.65 14.45 1.31
N LYS A 485 -14.34 14.54 1.05
CA LYS A 485 -13.31 13.95 1.90
C LYS A 485 -13.30 14.58 3.30
N THR A 486 -13.08 13.77 4.32
CA THR A 486 -12.92 14.19 5.74
C THR A 486 -11.87 13.35 6.46
N THR A 487 -10.84 12.91 5.74
CA THR A 487 -9.97 11.80 6.16
C THR A 487 -9.11 12.12 7.39
N ASP A 488 -8.84 13.39 7.65
CA ASP A 488 -8.10 13.83 8.83
C ASP A 488 -8.60 15.19 9.36
N GLN A 489 -8.07 15.60 10.51
CA GLN A 489 -8.43 16.86 11.19
C GLN A 489 -8.07 18.12 10.38
N ASN A 490 -7.23 17.99 9.35
CA ASN A 490 -6.77 19.08 8.50
C ASN A 490 -7.47 19.08 7.13
N SER A 491 -8.48 18.22 6.93
CA SER A 491 -9.19 18.10 5.67
C SER A 491 -9.92 19.41 5.36
N LYS A 492 -9.46 20.08 4.31
CA LYS A 492 -9.96 21.35 3.81
C LYS A 492 -10.26 21.27 2.32
N ILE A 493 -11.26 22.05 1.91
CA ILE A 493 -11.56 22.35 0.51
C ILE A 493 -11.79 23.86 0.37
N TYR A 494 -11.75 24.34 -0.87
CA TYR A 494 -11.92 25.75 -1.18
C TYR A 494 -13.06 25.92 -2.18
N LEU A 495 -14.11 26.63 -1.78
CA LEU A 495 -15.26 26.92 -2.62
C LEU A 495 -15.14 28.33 -3.21
N VAL A 496 -15.48 28.45 -4.48
CA VAL A 496 -15.48 29.72 -5.23
C VAL A 496 -16.85 29.90 -5.86
N GLU A 497 -17.46 31.05 -5.61
CA GLU A 497 -18.67 31.47 -6.30
C GLU A 497 -18.31 32.04 -7.68
N VAL A 498 -18.78 31.37 -8.73
CA VAL A 498 -18.50 31.74 -10.13
C VAL A 498 -19.65 32.51 -10.77
N ASN A 499 -20.87 32.36 -10.26
CA ASN A 499 -22.02 33.16 -10.63
C ASN A 499 -22.91 33.39 -9.39
N ALA A 500 -23.27 34.64 -9.13
CA ALA A 500 -24.11 35.02 -7.99
C ALA A 500 -25.60 34.87 -8.33
N PRO A 501 -26.48 34.74 -7.33
CA PRO A 501 -27.91 34.92 -7.50
C PRO A 501 -28.25 36.27 -8.14
N LYS A 502 -29.36 36.30 -8.89
CA LYS A 502 -29.84 37.54 -9.52
C LYS A 502 -30.07 38.63 -8.47
N GLY A 503 -29.48 39.81 -8.68
CA GLY A 503 -29.59 40.95 -7.77
C GLY A 503 -28.56 40.97 -6.65
N TYR A 504 -27.59 40.05 -6.64
CA TYR A 504 -26.52 39.97 -5.66
C TYR A 504 -25.13 40.12 -6.30
N VAL A 505 -24.18 40.63 -5.51
CA VAL A 505 -22.78 40.78 -5.92
C VAL A 505 -22.10 39.42 -5.80
N ARG A 506 -21.38 39.01 -6.84
CA ARG A 506 -20.55 37.80 -6.80
C ARG A 506 -19.41 37.99 -5.81
N SER A 507 -19.27 37.04 -4.88
CA SER A 507 -18.15 36.99 -3.97
C SER A 507 -16.83 36.74 -4.73
N GLU A 508 -15.83 37.60 -4.50
CA GLU A 508 -14.44 37.36 -4.93
C GLU A 508 -13.62 36.61 -3.87
N ASP A 509 -14.24 36.30 -2.72
CA ASP A 509 -13.59 35.59 -1.63
C ASP A 509 -13.55 34.08 -1.89
N VAL A 510 -12.48 33.45 -1.43
CA VAL A 510 -12.38 31.99 -1.36
C VAL A 510 -12.92 31.52 -0.03
N HIS A 511 -13.98 30.71 -0.07
CA HIS A 511 -14.57 30.11 1.13
C HIS A 511 -13.80 28.84 1.50
N GLU A 512 -12.94 28.93 2.52
CA GLU A 512 -12.22 27.79 3.08
C GLU A 512 -13.16 26.97 3.99
N VAL A 513 -13.42 25.72 3.61
CA VAL A 513 -14.28 24.81 4.35
C VAL A 513 -13.44 23.77 5.06
N ASN A 514 -13.54 23.73 6.39
CA ASN A 514 -12.97 22.64 7.20
C ASN A 514 -13.97 21.47 7.24
N THR A 515 -13.73 20.49 6.37
CA THR A 515 -14.63 19.33 6.21
C THR A 515 -14.49 18.34 7.36
N ALA A 516 -13.43 18.43 8.16
CA ALA A 516 -13.27 17.62 9.37
C ALA A 516 -14.33 17.92 10.46
N LYS A 517 -15.12 18.99 10.30
CA LYS A 517 -16.25 19.31 11.18
C LYS A 517 -17.55 18.56 10.85
N ALA A 518 -17.56 17.72 9.81
CA ALA A 518 -18.75 16.96 9.46
C ALA A 518 -19.17 16.01 10.59
N SER A 519 -20.49 15.84 10.76
CA SER A 519 -21.07 14.87 11.69
C SER A 519 -21.25 13.52 11.00
N ASP A 520 -21.19 12.44 11.78
CA ASP A 520 -21.51 11.09 11.30
C ASP A 520 -23.02 10.90 11.00
N THR A 521 -23.89 11.80 11.48
CA THR A 521 -25.36 11.65 11.44
C THR A 521 -26.08 12.58 10.47
N GLU A 522 -25.48 13.73 10.14
CA GLU A 522 -26.10 14.76 9.30
C GLU A 522 -25.11 15.35 8.31
N SER A 523 -25.62 15.79 7.15
CA SER A 523 -24.82 16.47 6.13
C SER A 523 -24.24 17.78 6.68
N LEU A 524 -22.96 18.05 6.40
CA LEU A 524 -22.32 19.31 6.76
C LEU A 524 -22.93 20.46 5.93
N GLU A 525 -23.63 21.38 6.59
CA GLU A 525 -24.16 22.59 5.98
C GLU A 525 -23.11 23.72 6.02
N VAL A 526 -22.79 24.29 4.86
CA VAL A 526 -21.83 25.39 4.70
C VAL A 526 -22.57 26.69 4.34
N PRO A 527 -22.83 27.59 5.30
CA PRO A 527 -23.56 28.82 5.04
C PRO A 527 -22.68 29.88 4.35
N ILE A 528 -23.14 30.41 3.20
CA ILE A 528 -22.46 31.47 2.42
C ILE A 528 -23.44 32.64 2.14
N ALA A 529 -23.14 33.81 2.70
CA ALA A 529 -23.93 35.04 2.51
C ALA A 529 -23.55 35.77 1.21
N ASP A 530 -24.49 36.46 0.58
CA ASP A 530 -24.19 37.47 -0.45
C ASP A 530 -24.68 38.85 -0.07
N VAL A 531 -23.99 39.84 -0.62
CA VAL A 531 -24.36 41.24 -0.52
C VAL A 531 -25.26 41.61 -1.71
N PRO A 532 -26.44 42.21 -1.48
CA PRO A 532 -27.28 42.73 -2.56
C PRO A 532 -26.54 43.78 -3.40
N THR A 533 -26.87 43.84 -4.68
CA THR A 533 -26.34 44.83 -5.62
C THR A 533 -26.93 46.22 -5.38
N SER A 534 -26.15 47.25 -5.71
CA SER A 534 -26.57 48.66 -5.55
C SER A 534 -27.65 49.14 -6.52
N ASN A 535 -27.89 48.40 -7.60
CA ASN A 535 -29.00 48.64 -8.54
C ASN A 535 -30.34 48.05 -8.05
N SER A 536 -30.34 47.32 -6.93
CA SER A 536 -31.56 46.82 -6.27
C SER A 536 -32.00 47.81 -5.18
N ILE A 537 -32.90 48.74 -5.56
CA ILE A 537 -33.38 49.85 -4.70
C ILE A 537 -33.99 49.39 -3.37
N ASP A 538 -34.50 48.16 -3.30
CA ASP A 538 -35.15 47.63 -2.08
C ASP A 538 -34.14 47.22 -0.99
N HIS A 539 -32.89 46.90 -1.36
CA HIS A 539 -31.89 46.31 -0.48
C HIS A 539 -30.58 47.13 -0.34
N TRP A 540 -30.48 48.29 -0.99
CA TRP A 540 -29.28 49.14 -0.95
C TRP A 540 -29.57 50.52 -0.33
N PHE A 541 -28.51 51.27 -0.01
CA PHE A 541 -28.64 52.61 0.57
C PHE A 541 -29.57 53.49 -0.28
N LYS A 542 -30.69 53.92 0.32
CA LYS A 542 -31.59 54.90 -0.28
C LYS A 542 -30.89 56.26 -0.27
N LEU A 543 -30.19 56.56 -1.36
CA LEU A 543 -29.55 57.85 -1.51
C LEU A 543 -30.62 58.96 -1.47
N PRO A 544 -30.43 60.04 -0.68
CA PRO A 544 -31.35 61.17 -0.69
C PRO A 544 -31.39 61.73 -2.12
N LYS A 545 -32.59 62.03 -2.63
CA LYS A 545 -32.79 62.64 -3.95
C LYS A 545 -32.24 64.08 -3.94
N THR A 546 -30.92 64.26 -4.01
CA THR A 546 -30.28 65.57 -4.12
C THR A 546 -30.05 65.90 -5.61
N GLY A 547 -30.68 66.97 -6.09
CA GLY A 547 -30.23 67.66 -7.30
C GLY A 547 -31.25 67.87 -8.42
N ALA A 548 -32.27 67.04 -8.60
CA ALA A 548 -33.20 67.23 -9.74
C ALA A 548 -34.29 68.29 -9.44
N TYR A 549 -34.99 68.18 -8.30
CA TYR A 549 -36.11 69.08 -8.00
C TYR A 549 -35.69 70.53 -7.69
N GLY A 550 -34.51 70.74 -7.09
CA GLY A 550 -33.99 72.08 -6.84
C GLY A 550 -33.68 72.84 -8.14
N VAL A 551 -33.07 72.16 -9.11
CA VAL A 551 -32.74 72.75 -10.42
C VAL A 551 -34.00 73.06 -11.23
N PHE A 552 -35.05 72.23 -11.15
CA PHE A 552 -36.34 72.51 -11.78
C PHE A 552 -37.01 73.78 -11.27
N ILE A 553 -36.96 74.04 -9.95
CA ILE A 553 -37.55 75.25 -9.36
C ILE A 553 -36.79 76.50 -9.81
N PHE A 554 -35.45 76.47 -9.84
CA PHE A 554 -34.65 77.61 -10.32
C PHE A 554 -34.81 77.85 -11.83
N ALA A 555 -34.94 76.79 -12.63
CA ALA A 555 -35.19 76.91 -14.07
C ALA A 555 -36.56 77.53 -14.36
N ILE A 556 -37.62 77.11 -13.66
CA ILE A 556 -38.96 77.68 -13.80
C ILE A 556 -38.97 79.14 -13.33
N ALA A 557 -38.36 79.45 -12.18
CA ALA A 557 -38.24 80.83 -11.70
C ALA A 557 -37.46 81.73 -12.68
N GLY A 558 -36.40 81.22 -13.29
CA GLY A 558 -35.64 81.91 -14.33
C GLY A 558 -36.47 82.20 -15.58
N ILE A 559 -37.25 81.22 -16.06
CA ILE A 559 -38.15 81.40 -17.22
C ILE A 559 -39.23 82.44 -16.92
N VAL A 560 -39.82 82.43 -15.71
CA VAL A 560 -40.83 83.43 -15.30
C VAL A 560 -40.24 84.83 -15.24
N LEU A 561 -39.01 84.99 -14.72
CA LEU A 561 -38.33 86.29 -14.67
C LEU A 561 -37.98 86.83 -16.07
N ILE A 562 -37.58 85.95 -16.98
CA ILE A 562 -37.32 86.31 -18.39
C ILE A 562 -38.63 86.72 -19.09
N ALA A 563 -39.72 85.98 -18.87
CA ALA A 563 -41.03 86.34 -19.42
C ALA A 563 -41.54 87.69 -18.88
N ALA A 564 -41.37 87.95 -17.58
CA ALA A 564 -41.77 89.21 -16.96
C ALA A 564 -40.95 90.40 -17.50
N SER A 565 -39.64 90.23 -17.69
CA SER A 565 -38.77 91.28 -18.24
C SER A 565 -39.07 91.58 -19.72
N VAL A 566 -39.34 90.56 -20.55
CA VAL A 566 -39.80 90.74 -21.94
C VAL A 566 -41.16 91.44 -21.99
N PHE A 567 -42.10 91.10 -21.10
CA PHE A 567 -43.40 91.75 -21.03
C PHE A 567 -43.29 93.24 -20.62
N ILE A 568 -42.46 93.57 -19.64
CA ILE A 568 -42.23 94.96 -19.22
C ILE A 568 -41.56 95.75 -20.36
N TYR A 569 -40.56 95.17 -21.03
CA TYR A 569 -39.86 95.81 -22.15
C TYR A 569 -40.82 96.11 -23.34
N THR A 570 -41.63 95.13 -23.75
CA THR A 570 -42.61 95.31 -24.83
C THR A 570 -43.72 96.30 -24.46
N ARG A 571 -44.14 96.35 -23.18
CA ARG A 571 -45.11 97.34 -22.70
C ARG A 571 -44.53 98.76 -22.67
N ASN A 572 -43.24 98.93 -22.36
CA ASN A 572 -42.61 100.25 -22.37
C ASN A 572 -42.39 100.76 -23.80
N ASN A 573 -41.98 99.90 -24.75
CA ASN A 573 -41.82 100.31 -26.14
C ASN A 573 -43.16 100.67 -26.82
N ARG A 574 -44.28 100.02 -26.46
CA ARG A 574 -45.61 100.44 -26.97
C ARG A 574 -46.01 101.84 -26.50
N LYS A 575 -45.55 102.28 -25.32
CA LYS A 575 -45.78 103.66 -24.84
C LYS A 575 -44.89 104.71 -25.51
N GLU A 576 -43.75 104.31 -26.06
CA GLU A 576 -42.87 105.18 -26.85
C GLU A 576 -43.39 105.31 -28.29
N GLU A 577 -43.91 104.23 -28.87
CA GLU A 577 -44.55 104.26 -30.21
C GLU A 577 -45.85 105.10 -30.23
N ASP A 578 -46.63 105.11 -29.14
CA ASP A 578 -47.81 105.96 -28.99
C ASP A 578 -47.46 107.45 -28.75
N LYS A 579 -46.23 107.77 -28.30
CA LYS A 579 -45.75 109.16 -28.13
C LYS A 579 -45.09 109.75 -29.37
N GLN A 580 -44.63 108.93 -30.32
CA GLN A 580 -44.15 109.38 -31.63
C GLN A 580 -45.27 109.54 -32.68
N ARG A 581 -46.51 109.15 -32.36
CA ARG A 581 -47.70 109.28 -33.23
C ARG A 581 -48.69 110.37 -32.77
N ALA A 582 -48.29 111.27 -31.87
CA ALA A 582 -49.09 112.40 -31.40
C ALA A 582 -48.58 113.74 -31.95
#